data_AF-A0A1P8X2I1-F1
#
_entry.id   AF-A0A1P8X2I1-F1
#
_cell.length_a   1.000
_cell.length_b   1.000
_cell.length_c   1.000
_cell.angle_alpha   90.00
_cell.angle_beta   90.00
_cell.angle_gamma   90.00
#
_symmetry.space_group_name_H-M   'P 1'
#
loop_
_entity.id
_entity.type
_entity.pdbx_description
1 polymer ?
#
loop_
_entity_poly.entity_id
_entity_poly.type
_entity_poly.pdbx_seq_one_letter_code
_entity_poly.pdbx_strand_id
1 'polypeptide(L)'
;MSPTLVAGAVHAQPAQANAMMLAQANDRCMTTYAVRMTKTDVADDAIFAAATEGCKDLKSQLFGAIDKEYPVDQASGLKSQLDTAEKPNFMKLLQKIRTDRQRRGGN
;
A
#
# COMPACT_ATOMS: atom_id res chain seq x y z
N MET A 1 34.40 -37.40 -26.33
CA MET A 1 33.22 -36.55 -26.59
C MET A 1 32.58 -36.26 -25.25
N SER A 2 32.83 -35.08 -24.69
CA SER A 2 32.29 -34.67 -23.38
C SER A 2 31.18 -33.64 -23.62
N PRO A 3 29.95 -33.84 -23.13
CA PRO A 3 28.93 -32.80 -23.20
C PRO A 3 29.22 -31.78 -22.10
N THR A 4 29.54 -30.56 -22.51
CA THR A 4 29.58 -29.41 -21.60
C THR A 4 28.15 -28.99 -21.34
N LEU A 5 27.66 -29.25 -20.13
CA LEU A 5 26.38 -28.74 -19.64
C LEU A 5 26.50 -27.22 -19.51
N VAL A 6 25.98 -26.48 -20.48
CA VAL A 6 25.74 -25.05 -20.34
C VAL A 6 24.56 -24.89 -19.39
N ALA A 7 24.87 -24.75 -18.09
CA ALA A 7 23.93 -24.25 -17.11
C ALA A 7 23.60 -22.80 -17.48
N GLY A 8 22.51 -22.61 -18.22
CA GLY A 8 21.92 -21.30 -18.45
C GLY A 8 21.46 -20.75 -17.11
N ALA A 9 22.28 -19.88 -16.50
CA ALA A 9 21.85 -18.99 -15.46
C ALA A 9 20.79 -18.05 -16.07
N VAL A 10 19.53 -18.46 -16.00
CA VAL A 10 18.41 -17.54 -16.17
C VAL A 10 18.51 -16.57 -15.00
N HIS A 11 19.16 -15.43 -15.24
CA HIS A 11 19.06 -14.29 -14.36
C HIS A 11 17.57 -13.97 -14.23
N ALA A 12 16.97 -14.33 -13.10
CA ALA A 12 15.66 -13.82 -12.71
C ALA A 12 15.80 -12.31 -12.62
N GLN A 13 15.51 -11.61 -13.73
CA GLN A 13 15.33 -10.17 -13.70
C GLN A 13 14.25 -9.90 -12.65
N PRO A 14 14.48 -8.97 -11.70
CA PRO A 14 13.43 -8.60 -10.78
C PRO A 14 12.26 -8.11 -11.64
N ALA A 15 11.19 -8.91 -11.69
CA ALA A 15 9.95 -8.48 -12.31
C ALA A 15 9.55 -7.19 -11.59
N GLN A 16 9.37 -6.10 -12.35
CA GLN A 16 8.87 -4.87 -11.77
C GLN A 16 7.55 -5.19 -11.07
N ALA A 17 7.40 -4.76 -9.81
CA ALA A 17 6.16 -5.00 -9.08
C ALA A 17 5.01 -4.35 -9.85
N ASN A 18 3.98 -5.14 -10.14
CA ASN A 18 2.83 -4.63 -10.86
C ASN A 18 1.95 -3.74 -9.97
N ALA A 19 1.03 -2.99 -10.57
CA ALA A 19 0.15 -2.06 -9.89
C ALA A 19 -0.66 -2.75 -8.78
N MET A 20 -1.14 -3.98 -9.00
CA MET A 20 -1.89 -4.74 -8.00
C MET A 20 -1.05 -5.08 -6.76
N MET A 21 0.20 -5.52 -6.95
CA MET A 21 1.12 -5.79 -5.83
C MET A 21 1.46 -4.51 -5.07
N LEU A 22 1.71 -3.40 -5.78
CA LEU A 22 2.01 -2.11 -5.18
C LEU A 22 0.80 -1.53 -4.43
N ALA A 23 -0.43 -1.76 -4.91
CA ALA A 23 -1.65 -1.38 -4.21
C ALA A 23 -1.78 -2.11 -2.88
N GLN A 24 -1.56 -3.43 -2.87
CA GLN A 24 -1.56 -4.23 -1.64
C GLN A 24 -0.45 -3.79 -0.67
N ALA A 25 0.74 -3.47 -1.19
CA ALA A 25 1.84 -2.96 -0.38
C ALA A 25 1.52 -1.60 0.26
N ASN A 26 0.90 -0.70 -0.50
CA ASN A 26 0.43 0.60 -0.01
C ASN A 26 -0.63 0.43 1.09
N ASP A 27 -1.64 -0.41 0.86
CA ASP A 27 -2.68 -0.71 1.86
C ASP A 27 -2.11 -1.29 3.15
N ARG A 28 -1.11 -2.17 3.03
CA ARG A 28 -0.41 -2.74 4.17
C ARG A 28 0.41 -1.69 4.92
N CYS A 29 1.08 -0.78 4.21
CA CYS A 29 1.81 0.34 4.80
C CYS A 29 0.85 1.23 5.62
N MET A 30 -0.24 1.68 5.00
CA MET A 30 -1.26 2.51 5.64
C MET A 30 -1.85 1.82 6.87
N THR A 31 -2.21 0.54 6.75
CA THR A 31 -2.74 -0.25 7.88
C THR A 31 -1.74 -0.36 9.03
N THR A 32 -0.45 -0.49 8.73
CA THR A 32 0.59 -0.58 9.75
C THR A 32 0.71 0.73 10.53
N TYR A 33 0.67 1.87 9.83
CA TYR A 33 0.61 3.18 10.48
C TYR A 33 -0.64 3.33 11.35
N ALA A 34 -1.81 2.98 10.82
CA ALA A 34 -3.07 3.02 11.57
C ALA A 34 -2.98 2.19 12.87
N VAL A 35 -2.51 0.94 12.80
CA VAL A 35 -2.36 0.08 13.99
C VAL A 35 -1.33 0.64 14.97
N ARG A 36 -0.19 1.16 14.49
CA ARG A 36 0.85 1.69 15.38
C ARG A 36 0.40 2.97 16.09
N MET A 37 -0.13 3.91 15.34
CA MET A 37 -0.45 5.26 15.82
C MET A 37 -1.73 5.31 16.64
N THR A 38 -2.69 4.40 16.44
CA THR A 38 -3.88 4.28 17.32
C THR A 38 -3.55 3.91 18.76
N LYS A 39 -2.28 3.57 19.09
CA LYS A 39 -1.80 3.37 20.47
C LYS A 39 -1.37 4.67 21.15
N THR A 40 -1.42 5.79 20.43
CA THR A 40 -1.02 7.11 20.89
C THR A 40 -2.25 8.02 20.94
N ASP A 41 -2.12 9.17 21.59
CA ASP A 41 -3.19 10.19 21.70
C ASP A 41 -3.25 11.13 20.49
N VAL A 42 -2.61 10.76 19.39
CA VAL A 42 -2.58 11.54 18.15
C VAL A 42 -3.98 11.53 17.49
N ALA A 43 -4.44 12.71 17.07
CA ALA A 43 -5.70 12.87 16.36
C ALA A 43 -5.72 12.13 15.01
N ASP A 44 -6.88 11.65 14.57
CA ASP A 44 -7.01 10.80 13.38
C ASP A 44 -6.46 11.42 12.10
N ASP A 45 -6.72 12.72 11.89
CA ASP A 45 -6.18 13.44 10.74
C ASP A 45 -4.65 13.50 10.76
N ALA A 46 -4.02 13.60 11.95
CA ALA A 46 -2.58 13.57 12.09
C ALA A 46 -2.01 12.15 11.89
N ILE A 47 -2.74 11.10 12.30
CA ILE A 47 -2.39 9.72 11.98
C ILE A 47 -2.42 9.49 10.47
N PHE A 48 -3.45 10.00 9.79
CA PHE A 48 -3.58 9.92 8.35
C PHE A 48 -2.46 10.67 7.63
N ALA A 49 -2.18 11.91 8.02
CA ALA A 49 -1.09 12.69 7.44
C ALA A 49 0.26 11.98 7.61
N ALA A 50 0.54 11.41 8.79
CA ALA A 50 1.75 10.63 9.03
C ALA A 50 1.81 9.36 8.18
N ALA A 51 0.68 8.68 7.98
CA ALA A 51 0.60 7.49 7.13
C ALA A 51 0.83 7.83 5.65
N THR A 52 0.18 8.89 5.14
CA THR A 52 0.37 9.38 3.77
C THR A 52 1.82 9.77 3.52
N GLU A 53 2.44 10.51 4.44
CA GLU A 53 3.86 10.88 4.32
C GLU A 53 4.77 9.66 4.38
N GLY A 54 4.50 8.74 5.31
CA GLY A 54 5.28 7.52 5.50
C GLY A 54 5.16 6.48 4.37
N CYS A 55 4.07 6.52 3.60
CA CYS A 55 3.80 5.60 2.49
C CYS A 55 3.93 6.27 1.11
N LYS A 56 4.35 7.53 1.03
CA LYS A 56 4.37 8.33 -0.22
C LYS A 56 5.16 7.69 -1.36
N ASP A 57 6.30 7.06 -1.05
CA ASP A 57 7.17 6.46 -2.07
C ASP A 57 6.52 5.19 -2.67
N LEU A 58 5.77 4.43 -1.86
CA LEU A 58 4.97 3.30 -2.34
C LEU A 58 3.82 3.78 -3.21
N LYS A 59 3.13 4.85 -2.79
CA LYS A 59 2.05 5.47 -3.57
C LYS A 59 2.55 6.02 -4.91
N SER A 60 3.72 6.64 -4.93
CA SER A 60 4.36 7.11 -6.16
C SER A 60 4.72 5.96 -7.11
N GLN A 61 5.26 4.86 -6.57
CA GLN A 61 5.54 3.65 -7.36
C GLN A 61 4.27 3.04 -7.92
N LEU A 62 3.21 2.95 -7.10
CA LEU A 62 1.89 2.49 -7.54
C LEU A 62 1.36 3.32 -8.71
N PHE A 63 1.38 4.65 -8.59
CA PHE A 63 0.87 5.52 -9.66
C PHE A 63 1.71 5.40 -10.92
N GLY A 64 3.03 5.27 -10.78
CA GLY A 64 3.93 4.99 -11.90
C GLY A 64 3.69 3.62 -12.56
N ALA A 65 3.29 2.60 -11.79
CA ALA A 65 2.90 1.30 -12.34
C ALA A 65 1.54 1.37 -13.04
N ILE A 66 0.57 2.09 -12.48
CA ILE A 66 -0.74 2.33 -13.11
C ILE A 66 -0.56 3.03 -14.46
N ASP A 67 0.31 4.05 -14.53
CA ASP A 67 0.59 4.76 -15.78
C ASP A 67 1.25 3.89 -16.85
N LYS A 68 1.94 2.82 -16.45
CA LYS A 68 2.57 1.85 -17.38
C LYS A 68 1.63 0.74 -17.82
N GLU A 69 0.74 0.30 -16.92
CA GLU A 69 -0.10 -0.89 -17.11
C GLU A 69 -1.45 -0.59 -17.74
N TYR A 70 -1.95 0.64 -17.62
CA TYR A 70 -3.30 1.02 -18.05
C TYR A 70 -3.28 2.14 -19.09
N PRO A 71 -4.25 2.18 -20.02
CA PRO A 71 -4.46 3.34 -20.89
C PRO A 71 -4.68 4.63 -20.10
N VAL A 72 -4.24 5.77 -20.62
CA VAL A 72 -4.22 7.08 -19.92
C VAL A 72 -5.57 7.44 -19.26
N ASP A 73 -6.68 7.21 -19.96
CA ASP A 73 -8.03 7.51 -19.44
C ASP A 73 -8.39 6.61 -18.24
N GLN A 74 -8.02 5.33 -18.31
CA GLN A 74 -8.24 4.37 -17.22
C GLN A 74 -7.28 4.64 -16.05
N ALA A 75 -6.01 4.91 -16.33
CA ALA A 75 -5.00 5.23 -15.34
C ALA A 75 -5.39 6.47 -14.51
N SER A 76 -5.87 7.53 -15.18
CA SER A 76 -6.33 8.76 -14.51
C SER A 76 -7.56 8.48 -13.63
N GLY A 77 -8.52 7.72 -14.14
CA GLY A 77 -9.70 7.30 -13.36
C GLY A 77 -9.33 6.47 -12.13
N LEU A 78 -8.44 5.49 -12.28
CA LEU A 78 -7.98 4.63 -11.18
C LEU A 78 -7.24 5.43 -10.11
N LYS A 79 -6.29 6.28 -10.50
CA LYS A 79 -5.55 7.14 -9.56
C LYS A 79 -6.50 8.06 -8.79
N SER A 80 -7.46 8.69 -9.48
CA SER A 80 -8.46 9.56 -8.83
C SER A 80 -9.35 8.79 -7.84
N GLN A 81 -9.77 7.57 -8.19
CA GLN A 81 -10.56 6.72 -7.29
C GLN A 81 -9.76 6.31 -6.05
N LEU A 82 -8.49 5.95 -6.21
CA LEU A 82 -7.59 5.63 -5.10
C LEU A 82 -7.45 6.83 -4.15
N ASP A 83 -7.14 8.02 -4.68
CA ASP A 83 -7.00 9.24 -3.87
C ASP A 83 -8.29 9.62 -3.14
N THR A 84 -9.44 9.54 -3.82
CA THR A 84 -10.73 9.90 -3.23
C THR A 84 -11.16 8.91 -2.15
N ALA A 85 -10.87 7.62 -2.32
CA ALA A 85 -11.23 6.58 -1.38
C ALA A 85 -10.26 6.46 -0.19
N GLU A 86 -9.02 6.94 -0.32
CA GLU A 86 -7.94 6.73 0.63
C GLU A 86 -8.30 7.22 2.05
N LYS A 87 -8.62 8.52 2.19
CA LYS A 87 -8.97 9.11 3.49
C LYS A 87 -10.21 8.46 4.13
N PRO A 88 -11.37 8.34 3.47
CA PRO A 88 -12.55 7.74 4.10
C PRO A 88 -12.33 6.27 4.48
N ASN A 89 -11.58 5.50 3.70
CA ASN A 89 -11.25 4.10 4.05
C ASN A 89 -10.32 4.03 5.25
N PHE A 90 -9.31 4.90 5.29
CA PHE A 90 -8.38 4.97 6.42
C PHE A 90 -9.09 5.35 7.73
N MET A 91 -10.00 6.32 7.70
CA MET A 91 -10.79 6.71 8.87
C MET A 91 -11.67 5.57 9.40
N LYS A 92 -12.34 4.85 8.50
CA LYS A 92 -13.12 3.64 8.88
C LYS A 92 -12.22 2.59 9.53
N LEU A 93 -11.01 2.39 9.01
CA LEU A 93 -10.04 1.46 9.58
C LEU A 93 -9.60 1.89 11.00
N LEU A 94 -9.29 3.17 11.21
CA LEU A 94 -8.91 3.70 12.52
C LEU A 94 -10.00 3.46 13.56
N GLN A 95 -11.24 3.80 13.21
CA GLN A 95 -12.40 3.60 14.08
C GLN A 95 -12.57 2.12 14.46
N LYS A 96 -12.50 1.23 13.46
CA LYS A 96 -12.56 -0.23 13.70
C LYS A 96 -11.47 -0.70 14.67
N ILE A 97 -10.22 -0.28 14.46
CA ILE A 97 -9.09 -0.66 15.34
C ILE A 97 -9.34 -0.19 16.78
N ARG A 98 -9.84 1.03 16.97
CA ARG A 98 -10.14 1.56 18.31
C ARG A 98 -11.27 0.79 18.98
N THR A 99 -12.38 0.57 18.28
CA THR A 99 -13.50 -0.22 18.80
C THR A 99 -13.05 -1.63 19.20
N ASP A 100 -12.25 -2.29 18.35
CA ASP A 100 -11.73 -3.62 18.63
C ASP A 100 -10.83 -3.65 19.88
N ARG A 101 -10.06 -2.59 20.12
CA ARG A 101 -9.23 -2.47 21.34
C ARG A 101 -10.04 -2.21 22.59
N GLN A 102 -11.01 -1.31 22.54
CA GLN A 102 -11.91 -1.06 23.66
C GLN A 102 -12.64 -2.34 24.08
N ARG A 103 -13.11 -3.13 23.10
CA ARG A 103 -13.74 -4.43 23.37
C ARG A 103 -12.80 -5.46 24.01
N ARG A 104 -11.50 -5.40 23.73
CA ARG A 104 -10.50 -6.33 24.29
C ARG A 104 -9.93 -5.88 25.63
N GLY A 105 -9.90 -4.58 25.90
CA GLY A 105 -9.40 -4.01 27.16
C GLY A 105 -10.45 -3.85 28.26
N GLY A 106 -11.72 -4.13 27.97
CA GLY A 106 -12.84 -4.12 28.93
C GLY A 106 -13.25 -5.48 29.48
N ASN A 107 -12.44 -6.52 29.23
CA ASN A 107 -12.55 -7.87 29.82
C ASN A 107 -11.39 -8.09 30.79
#